data_AF-A0A7X5EB64-F1
#
_entry.id   AF-A0A7X5EB64-F1
#
_cell.length_a   1.000
_cell.length_b   1.000
_cell.length_c   1.000
_cell.angle_alpha   90.00
_cell.angle_beta   90.00
_cell.angle_gamma   90.00
#
_symmetry.space_group_name_H-M   'P 1'
#
loop_
_entity.id
_entity.type
_entity.pdbx_description
1 polymer ?
#
loop_
_entity_poly.entity_id
_entity_poly.type
_entity_poly.pdbx_seq_one_letter_code
_entity_poly.pdbx_strand_id
1 'polypeptide(L)' 'MNKYIYEGPVIEFDRCIQNNWKGETVAASETKARSNLSYQWKKRNNRITGVRITLPGKLRKII' A
#
# COMPACT_ATOMS: atom_id res chain seq x y z
N MET A 1 17.19 3.75 7.12
CA MET A 1 15.76 3.86 6.74
C MET A 1 15.20 2.45 6.70
N ASN A 2 13.94 2.26 7.09
CA ASN A 2 13.39 0.92 7.24
C ASN A 2 12.73 0.44 5.94
N LYS A 3 12.93 -0.81 5.55
CA LYS A 3 12.24 -1.42 4.40
C LYS A 3 10.98 -2.12 4.89
N TYR A 4 9.85 -1.77 4.28
CA TYR A 4 8.55 -2.37 4.55
C TYR A 4 8.04 -3.10 3.31
N ILE A 5 7.50 -4.30 3.53
CA ILE A 5 6.80 -5.09 2.51
C ILE A 5 5.35 -5.27 2.94
N TYR A 6 4.46 -5.07 1.99
CA TYR A 6 3.06 -5.38 2.09
C TYR A 6 2.73 -6.53 1.15
N GLU A 7 1.98 -7.50 1.65
CA GLU A 7 1.41 -8.60 0.88
C GLU A 7 0.00 -8.83 1.40
N GLY A 8 -1.00 -8.55 0.57
CA GLY A 8 -2.39 -8.67 0.97
C GLY A 8 -3.36 -7.90 0.08
N PRO A 9 -4.63 -7.76 0.51
CA PRO A 9 -5.66 -7.18 -0.33
C PRO A 9 -5.52 -5.67 -0.47
N VAL A 10 -6.02 -5.11 -1.57
CA VAL A 10 -6.15 -3.67 -1.80
C VAL A 10 -7.62 -3.35 -1.87
N ILE A 11 -8.07 -2.48 -0.97
CA ILE A 11 -9.46 -2.05 -0.88
C ILE A 11 -9.55 -0.64 -1.43
N GLU A 12 -10.43 -0.44 -2.40
CA GLU A 12 -10.80 0.86 -2.94
C GLU A 12 -12.20 1.20 -2.42
N PHE A 13 -12.30 2.28 -1.64
CA PHE A 13 -13.47 2.59 -0.81
C PHE A 13 -13.82 1.39 0.10
N ASP A 14 -14.82 0.59 -0.27
CA ASP A 14 -15.27 -0.59 0.48
C ASP A 14 -15.21 -1.88 -0.37
N ARG A 15 -14.61 -1.81 -1.56
CA ARG A 15 -14.49 -2.95 -2.47
C ARG A 15 -13.06 -3.44 -2.53
N CYS A 16 -12.87 -4.75 -2.30
CA CYS A 16 -11.59 -5.38 -2.60
C CYS A 16 -11.39 -5.40 -4.13
N ILE A 17 -10.38 -4.67 -4.60
CA ILE A 17 -10.04 -4.60 -6.03
C ILE A 17 -8.97 -5.64 -6.37
N GLN A 18 -8.12 -5.97 -5.40
CA GLN A 18 -7.04 -6.93 -5.59
C GLN A 18 -6.87 -7.75 -4.32
N ASN A 19 -6.99 -9.07 -4.39
CA ASN A 19 -6.91 -9.92 -3.19
C ASN A 19 -5.46 -10.14 -2.71
N ASN A 20 -4.50 -10.14 -3.64
CA ASN A 20 -3.09 -10.37 -3.32
C ASN A 20 -2.21 -9.39 -4.09
N TRP A 21 -1.99 -8.21 -3.52
CA TRP A 21 -1.03 -7.24 -4.03
C TRP A 21 0.23 -7.26 -3.17
N LYS A 22 1.37 -7.26 -3.86
CA LYS A 22 2.69 -7.18 -3.24
C LYS A 22 3.34 -5.85 -3.58
N GLY A 23 3.72 -5.12 -2.56
CA GLY A 23 4.41 -3.84 -2.69
C GLY A 23 5.50 -3.71 -1.65
N GLU A 24 6.55 -2.98 -2.00
CA GLU A 24 7.64 -2.68 -1.09
C GLU A 24 7.99 -1.20 -1.14
N THR A 25 8.40 -0.67 0.00
CA THR A 25 8.80 0.73 0.12
C THR A 25 9.81 0.91 1.24
N VAL A 26 10.57 2.00 1.17
CA VAL A 26 11.46 2.43 2.24
C VAL A 26 10.83 3.65 2.91
N ALA A 27 10.69 3.60 4.23
CA ALA A 27 10.09 4.69 5.00
C ALA A 27 10.67 4.77 6.41
N ALA A 28 10.46 5.91 7.08
CA ALA A 28 10.85 6.10 8.48
C ALA A 28 9.88 5.39 9.45
N SER A 29 8.61 5.21 9.07
CA SER A 29 7.56 4.60 9.89
C SER A 29 6.60 3.77 9.06
N GLU A 30 5.84 2.88 9.72
CA GLU A 30 4.82 2.05 9.06
C GLU A 30 3.71 2.90 8.43
N THR A 31 3.27 3.97 9.11
CA THR A 31 2.25 4.89 8.58
C THR A 31 2.71 5.50 7.25
N LYS A 32 3.96 5.98 7.19
CA LYS A 32 4.52 6.54 5.96
C LYS A 32 4.69 5.47 4.87
N ALA A 33 5.10 4.26 5.24
CA ALA A 33 5.18 3.15 4.32
C ALA A 33 3.80 2.82 3.70
N ARG A 34 2.74 2.79 4.51
CA ARG A 34 1.37 2.56 4.04
C ARG A 34 0.91 3.64 3.07
N SER A 35 1.19 4.91 3.34
CA SER A 35 0.92 6.01 2.41
C SER A 35 1.69 5.87 1.10
N ASN A 36 2.99 5.54 1.17
CA ASN A 36 3.83 5.34 -0.01
C ASN A 36 3.31 4.19 -0.89
N LEU A 37 2.96 3.05 -0.28
CA LEU A 37 2.41 1.89 -0.99
C LEU A 37 1.06 2.19 -1.63
N SER A 38 0.18 2.90 -0.92
CA SER A 38 -1.11 3.32 -1.46
C SER A 38 -0.93 4.24 -2.67
N TYR A 39 0.02 5.17 -2.60
CA TYR A 39 0.38 6.04 -3.73
C TYR A 39 0.98 5.25 -4.89
N GLN A 40 1.90 4.32 -4.61
CA GLN A 40 2.52 3.45 -5.60
C GLN A 40 1.47 2.63 -6.37
N TRP A 41 0.50 2.05 -5.65
CA TRP A 41 -0.60 1.31 -6.27
C TRP A 41 -1.44 2.21 -7.17
N LYS A 42 -1.83 3.41 -6.71
CA LYS A 42 -2.60 4.38 -7.51
C LYS A 42 -1.88 4.75 -8.81
N LYS A 43 -0.59 5.09 -8.71
CA LYS A 43 0.24 5.46 -9.86
C LYS A 43 0.34 4.33 -10.88
N ARG A 44 0.42 3.08 -10.43
CA ARG A 44 0.54 1.90 -11.31
C ARG A 44 -0.78 1.52 -11.99
N ASN A 45 -1.92 1.86 -11.36
CA ASN A 45 -3.26 1.57 -11.88
C ASN A 45 -3.94 2.79 -12.53
N ASN A 46 -3.17 3.84 -12.87
CA ASN A 46 -3.66 5.11 -13.43
C ASN A 46 -4.87 5.70 -12.67
N ARG A 47 -4.92 5.53 -11.35
CA ARG A 47 -5.99 6.09 -10.51
C ARG A 47 -5.68 7.52 -10.14
N ILE A 48 -6.73 8.35 -10.08
CA ILE A 48 -6.63 9.72 -9.57
C ILE A 48 -6.23 9.72 -8.09
N THR A 49 -5.49 10.73 -7.66
CA THR A 49 -4.99 10.87 -6.28
C THR A 49 -6.11 10.90 -5.23
N GLY A 50 -7.32 11.36 -5.61
CA GLY A 50 -8.50 11.44 -4.75
C GLY A 50 -9.16 10.10 -4.41
N VAL A 51 -8.79 8.98 -5.06
CA VAL A 51 -9.37 7.67 -4.72
C VAL A 51 -8.92 7.23 -3.33
N ARG A 52 -9.85 6.79 -2.48
CA ARG A 52 -9.50 6.22 -1.18
C ARG A 52 -9.02 4.77 -1.35
N ILE A 53 -7.71 4.57 -1.28
CA ILE A 53 -7.08 3.25 -1.27
C ILE A 53 -6.66 2.90 0.15
N THR A 54 -7.15 1.78 0.64
CA THR A 54 -6.84 1.23 1.94
C THR A 54 -6.11 -0.10 1.76
N LEU A 55 -4.98 -0.22 2.43
CA LEU A 55 -4.25 -1.48 2.57
C LEU A 55 -4.56 -1.96 3.98
N PRO A 56 -5.47 -2.91 4.22
CA PRO A 56 -5.81 -3.35 5.58
C PRO A 56 -4.80 -4.35 6.17
N GLY A 57 -3.98 -4.99 5.34
CA GLY A 57 -2.98 -5.94 5.79
C GLY A 57 -1.89 -5.33 6.67
N LYS A 58 -1.17 -6.19 7.39
CA LYS A 58 0.01 -5.81 8.18
C LYS A 58 1.20 -5.59 7.24
N LEU A 59 1.96 -4.51 7.45
CA LEU A 59 3.25 -4.36 6.80
C LEU A 59 4.29 -5.15 7.58
N ARG A 60 5.15 -5.88 6.87
CA ARG A 60 6.33 -6.54 7.44
C ARG A 60 7.52 -5.61 7.29
N LYS A 61 8.11 -5.22 8.41
CA LYS A 61 9.42 -4.54 8.41
C LYS A 61 10.51 -5.61 8.20
N ILE A 62 11.41 -5.38 7.26
CA ILE A 62 12.51 -6.31 6.94
C ILE A 62 13.85 -5.80 7.44
N ILE A 63 14.08 -4.48 7.35
CA ILE A 63 15.34 -3.82 7.71
C ILE A 63 14.98 -2.53 8.44
#